data_AF-B8Y0M8-F1
#
_entry.id   AF-B8Y0M8-F1
#
_cell.length_a   1.000
_cell.length_b   1.000
_cell.length_c   1.000
_cell.angle_alpha   90.00
_cell.angle_beta   90.00
_cell.angle_gamma   90.00
#
_symmetry.space_group_name_H-M   'P 1'
#
loop_
_entity.id
_entity.type
_entity.pdbx_description
1 polymer ?
#
loop_
_entity_poly.entity_id
_entity_poly.type
_entity_poly.pdbx_seq_one_letter_code
_entity_poly.pdbx_strand_id
1 'polypeptide(L)'
;DAYQKQGILAPGKDILGAKPNCGTIRLSGTSFATPIVSGVAALLLSLQIKRGEKPDPQKVKTALLATATPCNPKDTDDQSRCLMGKLNILDAIEYLTGETMSEDLELESVEASGCGCQDTQINESELDNQLETASEIKPDEIVASVTTQTPINIPSFPQQTTNQPTMSNRTSNFVTASEAPSELEGKNLVYALGVLGYDFGSEARRDSFKQLMPGVSIEGTTIPANPYDARQMVDYLGENLPEAKALIWTLNLELTPIYAIEPVGGFSRDVYEVLQGLLSGQIQEENSPEFVQRVSIPGVLTGRSVKLFSGQVVPVIEINNTRGLYGWKVNSLVSAAIESVQSEAGDAQEDAIRRTLSSFLNRIYYDLRNLGTTSQDRALNFASTNAFQAAQTFAQAVGAGYELDSITVEKSPFCRLDSDCWDVKLKFFDPENSRRAKKIYRFTIDVSD
;
A
#
# COMPACT_ATOMS: atom_id res chain seq x y z
N ASP A 1 -13.76 -4.23 -6.64
CA ASP A 1 -12.64 -5.06 -6.19
C ASP A 1 -11.56 -5.04 -7.25
N ALA A 2 -10.34 -4.60 -6.94
CA ALA A 2 -9.27 -4.42 -7.96
C ALA A 2 -8.88 -5.76 -8.62
N TYR A 3 -9.03 -6.86 -7.88
CA TYR A 3 -8.75 -8.22 -8.33
C TYR A 3 -9.65 -8.65 -9.51
N GLN A 4 -10.92 -8.21 -9.51
CA GLN A 4 -11.87 -8.54 -10.58
C GLN A 4 -11.53 -7.88 -11.92
N LYS A 5 -11.03 -6.64 -11.88
CA LYS A 5 -10.77 -5.82 -13.08
C LYS A 5 -9.39 -6.06 -13.69
N GLN A 6 -8.51 -6.81 -13.04
CA GLN A 6 -7.10 -6.95 -13.44
C GLN A 6 -6.64 -8.41 -13.61
N GLY A 7 -7.57 -9.37 -13.53
CA GLY A 7 -7.24 -10.79 -13.66
C GLY A 7 -7.90 -11.46 -14.86
N ILE A 8 -7.21 -12.44 -15.42
CA ILE A 8 -7.73 -13.36 -16.45
C ILE A 8 -7.47 -14.80 -16.02
N LEU A 9 -8.31 -15.72 -16.49
CA LEU A 9 -8.13 -17.14 -16.29
C LEU A 9 -7.25 -17.74 -17.39
N ALA A 10 -6.29 -18.57 -16.99
CA ALA A 10 -5.48 -19.38 -17.88
C ALA A 10 -5.47 -20.85 -17.39
N PRO A 11 -5.08 -21.81 -18.25
CA PRO A 11 -5.03 -23.22 -17.86
C PRO A 11 -4.16 -23.43 -16.62
N GLY A 12 -4.75 -23.97 -15.56
CA GLY A 12 -4.06 -24.19 -14.29
C GLY A 12 -4.26 -25.60 -13.72
N LYS A 13 -4.80 -26.53 -14.52
CA LYS A 13 -5.07 -27.90 -14.10
C LYS A 13 -4.25 -28.88 -14.94
N ASP A 14 -3.55 -29.78 -14.26
CA ASP A 14 -2.74 -30.86 -14.84
C ASP A 14 -1.71 -30.39 -15.89
N ILE A 15 -1.11 -29.23 -15.62
CA ILE A 15 -0.10 -28.58 -16.48
C ILE A 15 1.20 -29.36 -16.37
N LEU A 16 1.71 -29.82 -17.51
CA LEU A 16 2.97 -30.55 -17.59
C LEU A 16 4.14 -29.58 -17.37
N GLY A 17 5.02 -29.91 -16.42
CA GLY A 17 6.23 -29.13 -16.15
C GLY A 17 7.42 -30.03 -15.81
N ALA A 18 8.62 -29.47 -15.90
CA ALA A 18 9.83 -30.16 -15.51
C ALA A 18 9.88 -30.36 -13.98
N LYS A 19 10.33 -31.54 -13.56
CA LYS A 19 10.67 -31.89 -12.18
C LYS A 19 12.20 -31.96 -12.07
N PRO A 20 12.79 -31.58 -10.92
CA PRO A 20 14.21 -31.83 -10.66
C PRO A 20 14.61 -33.28 -10.98
N ASN A 21 15.84 -33.46 -11.46
CA ASN A 21 16.38 -34.74 -11.96
C ASN A 21 15.73 -35.23 -13.26
N CYS A 22 15.50 -34.31 -14.21
CA CYS A 22 15.11 -34.62 -15.60
C CYS A 22 13.78 -35.36 -15.77
N GLY A 23 12.87 -35.26 -14.80
CA GLY A 23 11.53 -35.80 -14.91
C GLY A 23 10.52 -34.76 -15.41
N THR A 24 9.32 -35.22 -15.73
CA THR A 24 8.15 -34.33 -15.91
C THR A 24 7.05 -34.72 -14.94
N ILE A 25 6.26 -33.74 -14.50
CA ILE A 25 5.12 -33.96 -13.62
C ILE A 25 3.97 -33.04 -14.03
N ARG A 26 2.74 -33.49 -13.85
CA ARG A 26 1.53 -32.67 -14.02
C ARG A 26 1.12 -32.11 -12.67
N LEU A 27 0.95 -30.79 -12.58
CA LEU A 27 0.54 -30.10 -11.36
C LEU A 27 -0.62 -29.14 -11.63
N SER A 28 -1.38 -28.85 -10.58
CA SER A 28 -2.58 -28.01 -10.63
C SER A 28 -2.49 -26.87 -9.61
N GLY A 29 -2.91 -25.67 -9.99
CA GLY A 29 -2.86 -24.45 -9.19
C GLY A 29 -2.64 -23.19 -10.02
N THR A 30 -2.98 -22.03 -9.44
CA THR A 30 -2.77 -20.72 -10.09
C THR A 30 -1.28 -20.43 -10.35
N SER A 31 -0.39 -20.99 -9.53
CA SER A 31 1.07 -20.95 -9.75
C SER A 31 1.51 -21.50 -11.10
N PHE A 32 0.73 -22.40 -11.72
CA PHE A 32 1.03 -22.97 -13.03
C PHE A 32 0.29 -22.27 -14.18
N ALA A 33 -0.79 -21.53 -13.88
CA ALA A 33 -1.48 -20.68 -14.85
C ALA A 33 -0.71 -19.38 -15.14
N THR A 34 -0.14 -18.75 -14.10
CA THR A 34 0.65 -17.51 -14.21
C THR A 34 1.80 -17.57 -15.23
N PRO A 35 2.65 -18.62 -15.28
CA PRO A 35 3.73 -18.70 -16.27
C PRO A 35 3.22 -18.86 -17.71
N ILE A 36 2.03 -19.41 -17.94
CA ILE A 36 1.43 -19.48 -19.28
C ILE A 36 1.12 -18.07 -19.79
N VAL A 37 0.46 -17.25 -18.98
CA VAL A 37 0.17 -15.84 -19.33
C VAL A 37 1.46 -15.06 -19.54
N SER A 38 2.48 -15.32 -18.72
CA SER A 38 3.80 -14.68 -18.84
C SER A 38 4.49 -15.06 -20.16
N GLY A 39 4.42 -16.32 -20.57
CA GLY A 39 4.92 -16.80 -21.86
C GLY A 39 4.19 -16.15 -23.04
N VAL A 40 2.85 -16.09 -22.99
CA VAL A 40 2.04 -15.42 -24.03
C VAL A 40 2.39 -13.94 -24.13
N ALA A 41 2.48 -13.23 -23.00
CA ALA A 41 2.85 -11.81 -22.99
C ALA A 41 4.25 -11.59 -23.61
N ALA A 42 5.22 -12.45 -23.31
CA ALA A 42 6.55 -12.39 -23.90
C ALA A 42 6.53 -12.64 -25.43
N LEU A 43 5.71 -13.58 -25.91
CA LEU A 43 5.51 -13.81 -27.34
C LEU A 43 4.87 -12.61 -28.04
N LEU A 44 3.88 -11.95 -27.42
CA LEU A 44 3.26 -10.74 -27.95
C LEU A 44 4.25 -9.56 -28.02
N LEU A 45 5.11 -9.39 -27.01
CA LEU A 45 6.21 -8.42 -27.07
C LEU A 45 7.20 -8.75 -28.20
N SER A 46 7.51 -10.03 -28.40
CA SER A 46 8.38 -10.49 -29.48
C SER A 46 7.74 -10.24 -30.86
N LEU A 47 6.41 -10.37 -30.96
CA LEU A 47 5.64 -10.05 -32.16
C LEU A 47 5.71 -8.55 -32.50
N GLN A 48 5.63 -7.65 -31.51
CA GLN A 48 5.84 -6.21 -31.72
C GLN A 48 7.22 -5.93 -32.32
N ILE A 49 8.27 -6.56 -31.78
CA ILE A 49 9.63 -6.42 -32.31
C ILE A 49 9.70 -6.95 -33.75
N LYS A 50 9.09 -8.11 -34.05
CA LYS A 50 9.05 -8.69 -35.41
C LYS A 50 8.38 -7.76 -36.42
N ARG A 51 7.40 -6.94 -35.98
CA ARG A 51 6.71 -5.94 -36.81
C ARG A 51 7.43 -4.59 -36.88
N GLY A 52 8.59 -4.44 -36.23
CA GLY A 52 9.31 -3.17 -36.16
C GLY A 52 8.68 -2.13 -35.21
N GLU A 53 7.74 -2.56 -34.36
CA GLU A 53 7.15 -1.72 -33.31
C GLU A 53 8.06 -1.70 -32.07
N LYS A 54 7.95 -0.64 -31.28
CA LYS A 54 8.61 -0.57 -29.96
C LYS A 54 7.87 -1.52 -28.99
N PRO A 55 8.56 -2.45 -28.32
CA PRO A 55 7.91 -3.36 -27.37
C PRO A 55 7.31 -2.57 -26.21
N ASP A 56 6.02 -2.77 -25.97
CA ASP A 56 5.23 -2.07 -24.95
C ASP A 56 4.43 -3.06 -24.09
N PRO A 57 4.92 -3.37 -22.87
CA PRO A 57 4.24 -4.28 -21.94
C PRO A 57 2.87 -3.80 -21.48
N GLN A 58 2.63 -2.49 -21.38
CA GLN A 58 1.33 -1.97 -20.97
C GLN A 58 0.29 -2.21 -22.04
N LYS A 59 0.66 -1.97 -23.31
CA LYS A 59 -0.22 -2.25 -24.44
C LYS A 59 -0.59 -3.74 -24.52
N VAL A 60 0.38 -4.64 -24.24
CA VAL A 60 0.12 -6.09 -24.17
C VAL A 60 -0.80 -6.45 -23.00
N LYS A 61 -0.61 -5.87 -21.80
CA LYS A 61 -1.51 -6.06 -20.66
C LYS A 61 -2.94 -5.64 -20.99
N THR A 62 -3.11 -4.44 -21.57
CA THR A 62 -4.43 -3.94 -21.98
C THR A 62 -5.09 -4.85 -23.01
N ALA A 63 -4.33 -5.34 -24.00
CA ALA A 63 -4.83 -6.28 -24.99
C ALA A 63 -5.36 -7.57 -24.33
N LEU A 64 -4.54 -8.21 -23.49
CA LEU A 64 -4.91 -9.45 -22.81
C LEU A 64 -6.15 -9.32 -21.91
N LEU A 65 -6.33 -8.16 -21.25
CA LEU A 65 -7.51 -7.89 -20.42
C LEU A 65 -8.75 -7.57 -21.28
N ALA A 66 -8.59 -6.80 -22.35
CA ALA A 66 -9.70 -6.38 -23.21
C ALA A 66 -10.27 -7.52 -24.06
N THR A 67 -9.45 -8.53 -24.36
CA THR A 67 -9.82 -9.66 -25.23
C THR A 67 -10.14 -10.94 -24.48
N ALA A 68 -10.11 -10.90 -23.15
CA ALA A 68 -10.47 -12.03 -22.32
C ALA A 68 -11.94 -12.43 -22.56
N THR A 69 -12.19 -13.68 -22.90
CA THR A 69 -13.55 -14.16 -23.20
C THR A 69 -14.34 -14.34 -21.90
N PRO A 70 -15.46 -13.61 -21.69
CA PRO A 70 -16.26 -13.75 -20.48
C PRO A 70 -16.77 -15.18 -20.30
N CYS A 71 -16.98 -15.59 -19.05
CA CYS A 71 -17.59 -16.89 -18.77
C CYS A 71 -19.09 -16.86 -19.04
N ASN A 72 -19.57 -17.94 -19.65
CA ASN A 72 -21.00 -18.14 -19.84
C ASN A 72 -21.64 -18.76 -18.59
N PRO A 73 -22.97 -18.65 -18.40
CA PRO A 73 -23.67 -19.31 -17.29
C PRO A 73 -23.55 -20.85 -17.28
N LYS A 74 -23.04 -21.45 -18.36
CA LYS A 74 -22.72 -22.89 -18.44
C LYS A 74 -21.32 -23.22 -17.91
N ASP A 75 -20.44 -22.23 -17.76
CA ASP A 75 -19.06 -22.41 -17.32
C ASP A 75 -18.91 -22.33 -15.79
N THR A 76 -19.78 -21.57 -15.11
CA THR A 76 -19.74 -21.35 -13.66
C THR A 76 -21.09 -20.85 -13.13
N ASP A 77 -21.47 -21.29 -11.94
CA ASP A 77 -22.64 -20.77 -11.19
C ASP A 77 -22.41 -19.33 -10.70
N ASP A 78 -21.15 -18.91 -10.57
CA ASP A 78 -20.74 -17.58 -10.13
C ASP A 78 -19.80 -16.95 -11.17
N GLN A 79 -20.33 -16.01 -11.95
CA GLN A 79 -19.60 -15.31 -13.02
C GLN A 79 -18.44 -14.47 -12.50
N SER A 80 -18.48 -14.04 -11.23
CA SER A 80 -17.40 -13.26 -10.63
C SER A 80 -16.11 -14.08 -10.44
N ARG A 81 -16.18 -15.41 -10.46
CA ARG A 81 -14.99 -16.28 -10.41
C ARG A 81 -14.12 -16.19 -11.65
N CYS A 82 -14.66 -15.66 -12.74
CA CYS A 82 -13.95 -15.54 -14.01
C CYS A 82 -13.19 -14.23 -14.21
N LEU A 83 -13.22 -13.31 -13.23
CA LEU A 83 -12.50 -12.04 -13.31
C LEU A 83 -12.91 -11.29 -14.60
N MET A 84 -11.95 -10.87 -15.43
CA MET A 84 -12.23 -10.28 -16.75
C MET A 84 -12.58 -11.32 -17.82
N GLY A 85 -12.26 -12.60 -17.62
CA GLY A 85 -12.55 -13.68 -18.57
C GLY A 85 -11.39 -14.67 -18.75
N LYS A 86 -11.55 -15.56 -19.72
CA LYS A 86 -10.58 -16.59 -20.13
C LYS A 86 -9.59 -16.01 -21.14
N LEU A 87 -8.30 -16.33 -20.99
CA LEU A 87 -7.24 -15.94 -21.92
C LEU A 87 -7.60 -16.31 -23.37
N ASN A 88 -7.67 -15.31 -24.26
CA ASN A 88 -7.83 -15.52 -25.70
C ASN A 88 -6.63 -14.92 -26.45
N ILE A 89 -5.80 -15.80 -27.02
CA ILE A 89 -4.56 -15.41 -27.70
C ILE A 89 -4.84 -14.79 -29.07
N LEU A 90 -5.84 -15.31 -29.80
CA LEU A 90 -6.15 -14.84 -31.16
C LEU A 90 -6.68 -13.41 -31.14
N ASP A 91 -7.68 -13.16 -30.30
CA ASP A 91 -8.25 -11.82 -30.15
C ASP A 91 -7.19 -10.83 -29.60
N ALA A 92 -6.28 -11.28 -28.72
CA ALA A 92 -5.18 -10.45 -28.22
C ALA A 92 -4.21 -10.03 -29.34
N ILE A 93 -3.91 -10.94 -30.27
CA ILE A 93 -3.11 -10.63 -31.47
C ILE A 93 -3.88 -9.65 -32.35
N GLU A 94 -5.17 -9.88 -32.62
CA GLU A 94 -5.99 -8.99 -33.43
C GLU A 94 -6.07 -7.59 -32.82
N TYR A 95 -6.27 -7.48 -31.51
CA TYR A 95 -6.29 -6.21 -30.79
C TYR A 95 -4.96 -5.44 -30.89
N LEU A 96 -3.84 -6.16 -30.83
CA LEU A 96 -2.51 -5.54 -30.93
C LEU A 96 -2.14 -5.17 -32.36
N THR A 97 -2.57 -5.97 -33.33
CA THR A 97 -2.08 -5.90 -34.70
C THR A 97 -3.03 -5.26 -35.70
N GLY A 98 -4.33 -5.27 -35.42
CA GLY A 98 -5.40 -4.88 -36.34
C GLY A 98 -5.68 -5.90 -37.45
N GLU A 99 -5.08 -7.10 -37.38
CA GLU A 99 -5.21 -8.17 -38.37
C GLU A 99 -6.00 -9.34 -37.78
N THR A 100 -7.06 -9.77 -38.46
CA THR A 100 -7.78 -11.01 -38.13
C THR A 100 -7.01 -12.19 -38.74
N MET A 101 -6.45 -13.05 -37.90
CA MET A 101 -5.76 -14.26 -38.37
C MET A 101 -6.79 -15.27 -38.91
N SER A 102 -6.58 -15.76 -40.13
CA SER A 102 -7.34 -16.91 -40.66
C SER A 102 -6.83 -18.20 -40.00
N GLU A 103 -7.72 -19.15 -39.71
CA GLU A 103 -7.42 -20.43 -39.04
C GLU A 103 -6.52 -21.41 -39.82
N ASP A 104 -5.81 -20.96 -40.86
CA ASP A 104 -4.87 -21.77 -41.63
C ASP A 104 -3.44 -21.55 -41.12
N LEU A 105 -3.14 -22.09 -39.94
CA LEU A 105 -1.78 -22.26 -39.46
C LEU A 105 -1.48 -23.75 -39.35
N GLU A 106 -0.74 -24.26 -40.34
CA GLU A 106 -0.08 -25.57 -40.26
C GLU A 106 0.75 -25.62 -38.97
N LEU A 107 0.39 -26.55 -38.09
CA LEU A 107 1.14 -26.84 -36.86
C LEU A 107 2.50 -27.45 -37.25
N GLU A 108 3.49 -26.61 -37.53
CA GLU A 108 4.88 -27.05 -37.51
C GLU A 108 5.26 -27.32 -36.04
N SER A 109 5.43 -28.60 -35.72
CA SER A 109 5.94 -29.02 -34.42
C SER A 109 7.37 -28.53 -34.26
N VAL A 110 7.58 -27.56 -33.36
CA VAL A 110 8.91 -27.11 -32.98
C VAL A 110 9.53 -28.17 -32.06
N GLU A 111 10.55 -28.88 -32.54
CA GLU A 111 11.36 -29.76 -31.68
C GLU A 111 12.01 -28.92 -30.57
N ALA A 112 11.84 -29.36 -29.33
CA ALA A 112 12.49 -28.74 -28.19
C ALA A 112 14.02 -28.87 -28.34
N SER A 113 14.75 -27.75 -28.24
CA SER A 113 16.21 -27.75 -28.13
C SER A 113 16.63 -28.64 -26.97
N GLY A 114 17.14 -29.84 -27.30
CA GLY A 114 17.50 -30.88 -26.35
C GLY A 114 18.53 -30.40 -25.33
N CYS A 115 18.17 -30.49 -24.05
CA CYS A 115 19.15 -30.51 -22.98
C CYS A 115 19.71 -31.93 -22.91
N GLY A 116 21.02 -32.09 -23.13
CA GLY A 116 21.72 -33.36 -23.32
C GLY A 116 21.71 -34.28 -22.09
N CYS A 117 20.62 -34.99 -21.88
CA CYS A 117 20.55 -36.13 -20.97
C CYS A 117 20.28 -37.39 -21.78
N GLN A 118 21.27 -38.29 -21.80
CA GLN A 118 21.32 -39.49 -22.62
C GLN A 118 20.23 -40.52 -22.24
N ASP A 119 19.65 -41.12 -23.29
CA ASP A 119 19.13 -42.48 -23.46
C ASP A 119 18.39 -43.17 -22.31
N THR A 120 17.06 -43.20 -22.41
CA THR A 120 16.30 -44.44 -22.14
C THR A 120 15.07 -44.47 -23.03
N GLN A 121 15.06 -45.37 -24.03
CA GLN A 121 13.88 -45.61 -24.86
C GLN A 121 12.76 -46.24 -24.03
N ILE A 122 11.57 -45.63 -24.07
CA ILE A 122 10.32 -46.27 -23.63
C ILE A 122 9.36 -46.19 -24.80
N ASN A 123 8.93 -47.37 -25.28
CA ASN A 123 8.02 -47.55 -26.42
C ASN A 123 6.64 -46.92 -26.15
N GLU A 124 6.19 -46.08 -27.08
CA GLU A 124 4.80 -45.64 -27.20
C GLU A 124 3.98 -46.73 -27.90
N SER A 125 3.34 -47.62 -27.13
CA SER A 125 2.32 -48.53 -27.69
C SER A 125 1.26 -49.01 -26.69
N GLU A 126 0.98 -48.29 -25.62
CA GLU A 126 -0.09 -48.68 -24.67
C GLU A 126 -0.79 -47.48 -24.02
N LEU A 127 -1.44 -46.63 -24.83
CA LEU A 127 -2.48 -45.75 -24.27
C LEU A 127 -3.56 -45.41 -25.29
N ASP A 128 -4.12 -46.44 -25.92
CA ASP A 128 -5.37 -46.31 -26.66
C ASP A 128 -6.30 -47.43 -26.21
N ASN A 129 -7.18 -47.09 -25.26
CA ASN A 129 -8.45 -47.77 -24.94
C ASN A 129 -8.93 -47.30 -23.56
N GLN A 130 -9.77 -46.25 -23.53
CA GLN A 130 -10.97 -46.13 -22.69
C GLN A 130 -11.58 -44.74 -22.87
N LEU A 131 -12.37 -44.58 -23.94
CA LEU A 131 -13.24 -43.44 -24.20
C LEU A 131 -14.58 -43.94 -24.75
N GLU A 132 -15.40 -44.52 -23.88
CA GLU A 132 -16.85 -44.65 -24.04
C GLU A 132 -17.43 -44.54 -22.61
N THR A 133 -18.40 -43.69 -22.28
CA THR A 133 -19.76 -43.70 -22.83
C THR A 133 -20.46 -42.40 -22.41
N ALA A 134 -21.05 -41.69 -23.37
CA ALA A 134 -21.97 -40.58 -23.15
C ALA A 134 -23.40 -41.12 -23.02
N SER A 135 -24.20 -40.56 -22.09
CA SER A 135 -25.65 -40.80 -22.03
C SER A 135 -26.41 -39.50 -22.25
N GLU A 136 -27.20 -39.50 -23.32
CA GLU A 136 -28.24 -38.54 -23.71
C GLU A 136 -29.31 -38.33 -22.64
N ILE A 137 -29.78 -37.08 -22.48
CA ILE A 137 -31.20 -36.77 -22.20
C ILE A 137 -31.58 -35.48 -22.97
N LYS A 138 -32.69 -35.55 -23.72
CA LYS A 138 -33.31 -34.48 -24.52
C LYS A 138 -34.18 -33.51 -23.68
N PRO A 139 -34.48 -32.30 -24.20
CA PRO A 139 -35.11 -31.21 -23.45
C PRO A 139 -36.64 -31.21 -23.52
N ASP A 140 -37.29 -30.77 -22.45
CA ASP A 140 -38.71 -30.39 -22.44
C ASP A 140 -38.87 -28.86 -22.38
N GLU A 141 -39.76 -28.37 -23.25
CA GLU A 141 -40.24 -26.98 -23.38
C GLU A 141 -41.11 -26.55 -22.20
N ILE A 142 -40.93 -25.31 -21.74
CA ILE A 142 -42.03 -24.52 -21.14
C ILE A 142 -41.94 -23.08 -21.65
N VAL A 143 -43.05 -22.60 -22.19
CA VAL A 143 -43.26 -21.31 -22.87
C VAL A 143 -43.92 -20.29 -21.92
N ALA A 144 -43.68 -19.00 -22.21
CA ALA A 144 -44.41 -17.78 -21.77
C ALA A 144 -44.02 -17.19 -20.39
N SER A 145 -43.90 -15.87 -20.16
CA SER A 145 -44.44 -14.70 -20.87
C SER A 145 -43.72 -13.38 -20.50
N VAL A 146 -43.58 -12.51 -21.50
CA VAL A 146 -43.46 -11.03 -21.55
C VAL A 146 -43.75 -10.23 -20.27
N THR A 147 -42.88 -9.26 -19.91
CA THR A 147 -43.24 -7.82 -19.80
C THR A 147 -42.00 -6.91 -19.87
N THR A 148 -41.99 -6.02 -20.85
CA THR A 148 -41.07 -4.90 -21.06
C THR A 148 -41.43 -3.71 -20.17
N GLN A 149 -40.45 -3.09 -19.50
CA GLN A 149 -40.57 -1.71 -18.99
C GLN A 149 -39.34 -0.89 -19.37
N THR A 150 -39.61 0.17 -20.13
CA THR A 150 -38.71 1.24 -20.56
C THR A 150 -38.37 2.20 -19.41
N PRO A 151 -37.11 2.65 -19.25
CA PRO A 151 -36.79 3.80 -18.41
C PRO A 151 -37.07 5.13 -19.13
N ILE A 152 -37.72 6.04 -18.41
CA ILE A 152 -38.02 7.41 -18.82
C ILE A 152 -36.76 8.27 -18.68
N ASN A 153 -36.43 8.99 -19.74
CA ASN A 153 -35.28 9.89 -19.89
C ASN A 153 -35.64 11.29 -19.36
N ILE A 154 -34.85 11.86 -18.44
CA ILE A 154 -34.99 13.25 -17.96
C ILE A 154 -33.76 14.04 -18.44
N PRO A 155 -33.92 15.16 -19.18
CA PRO A 155 -32.79 15.89 -19.73
C PRO A 155 -32.12 16.84 -18.71
N SER A 156 -30.79 16.83 -18.74
CA SER A 156 -29.89 17.70 -17.96
C SER A 156 -29.78 19.10 -18.59
N PHE A 157 -29.80 20.15 -17.75
CA PHE A 157 -29.53 21.54 -18.15
C PHE A 157 -28.02 21.83 -18.20
N PRO A 158 -27.51 22.58 -19.22
CA PRO A 158 -26.09 22.92 -19.34
C PRO A 158 -25.73 24.21 -18.60
N GLN A 159 -24.64 24.19 -17.82
CA GLN A 159 -24.02 25.39 -17.25
C GLN A 159 -22.77 25.80 -18.04
N GLN A 160 -22.73 27.09 -18.35
CA GLN A 160 -21.87 27.76 -19.31
C GLN A 160 -20.44 27.97 -18.79
N THR A 161 -19.49 27.74 -19.70
CA THR A 161 -18.10 28.17 -19.65
C THR A 161 -17.95 29.68 -19.84
N THR A 162 -17.22 30.35 -18.97
CA THR A 162 -16.69 31.71 -19.22
C THR A 162 -15.16 31.65 -19.28
N ASN A 163 -14.62 31.78 -20.49
CA ASN A 163 -13.22 32.08 -20.77
C ASN A 163 -13.05 33.60 -20.87
N GLN A 164 -12.04 34.17 -20.22
CA GLN A 164 -11.28 35.28 -20.79
C GLN A 164 -9.84 35.37 -20.21
N PRO A 165 -8.86 35.86 -21.00
CA PRO A 165 -7.42 35.61 -20.80
C PRO A 165 -6.63 36.87 -20.34
N THR A 166 -5.46 36.68 -19.71
CA THR A 166 -4.32 37.64 -19.82
C THR A 166 -2.98 37.09 -19.29
N MET A 167 -2.06 36.84 -20.23
CA MET A 167 -0.60 37.10 -20.30
C MET A 167 0.31 37.13 -19.05
N SER A 168 1.16 36.12 -18.96
CA SER A 168 2.66 36.12 -18.98
C SER A 168 3.48 37.19 -18.23
N ASN A 169 4.20 36.77 -17.17
CA ASN A 169 5.68 36.70 -17.14
C ASN A 169 6.21 36.23 -15.76
N ARG A 170 6.72 34.99 -15.66
CA ARG A 170 7.83 34.63 -14.76
C ARG A 170 8.43 33.28 -15.13
N THR A 171 9.76 33.26 -15.12
CA THR A 171 10.68 32.18 -15.47
C THR A 171 10.38 30.87 -14.74
N SER A 172 10.40 29.79 -15.52
CA SER A 172 10.09 28.40 -15.22
C SER A 172 11.01 27.75 -14.19
N ASN A 173 10.48 27.46 -13.00
CA ASN A 173 10.84 26.26 -12.25
C ASN A 173 9.74 25.23 -12.55
N PHE A 174 10.07 24.15 -13.26
CA PHE A 174 9.14 23.04 -13.44
C PHE A 174 8.97 22.31 -12.11
N VAL A 175 8.00 22.75 -11.32
CA VAL A 175 7.33 21.88 -10.35
C VAL A 175 6.45 20.98 -11.19
N THR A 176 6.74 19.68 -11.21
CA THR A 176 5.75 18.70 -11.70
C THR A 176 4.55 18.84 -10.76
N ALA A 177 3.41 19.23 -11.30
CA ALA A 177 2.18 19.38 -10.52
C ALA A 177 1.90 18.04 -9.83
N SER A 178 1.79 18.05 -8.50
CA SER A 178 1.31 16.90 -7.75
C SER A 178 -0.07 16.55 -8.30
N GLU A 179 -0.24 15.31 -8.76
CA GLU A 179 -1.55 14.79 -9.13
C GLU A 179 -2.48 14.94 -7.93
N ALA A 180 -3.59 15.64 -8.15
CA ALA A 180 -4.70 15.72 -7.22
C ALA A 180 -5.35 14.31 -7.07
N PRO A 181 -6.18 14.07 -6.04
CA PRO A 181 -6.62 12.74 -5.60
C PRO A 181 -7.48 11.90 -6.57
N SER A 182 -7.47 12.17 -7.87
CA SER A 182 -8.54 11.75 -8.79
C SER A 182 -8.15 10.97 -10.04
N GLU A 183 -6.90 10.48 -10.20
CA GLU A 183 -6.54 9.69 -11.40
C GLU A 183 -6.10 8.23 -11.13
N LEU A 184 -6.20 7.75 -9.88
CA LEU A 184 -6.12 6.32 -9.54
C LEU A 184 -7.43 5.87 -8.89
N GLU A 185 -8.39 5.40 -9.71
CA GLU A 185 -9.55 4.67 -9.19
C GLU A 185 -9.08 3.44 -8.39
N GLY A 186 -9.17 3.48 -7.06
CA GLY A 186 -9.08 2.24 -6.29
C GLY A 186 -8.91 2.34 -4.78
N LYS A 187 -8.09 3.26 -4.24
CA LYS A 187 -7.81 3.30 -2.80
C LYS A 187 -7.39 4.71 -2.37
N ASN A 188 -8.19 5.35 -1.51
CA ASN A 188 -7.80 6.61 -0.87
C ASN A 188 -6.85 6.31 0.31
N LEU A 189 -5.66 5.79 0.02
CA LEU A 189 -4.67 5.44 1.03
C LEU A 189 -4.18 6.69 1.76
N VAL A 190 -3.95 6.54 3.05
CA VAL A 190 -3.33 7.55 3.90
C VAL A 190 -2.17 6.93 4.66
N TYR A 191 -1.05 7.64 4.68
CA TYR A 191 0.04 7.36 5.60
C TYR A 191 0.39 8.64 6.35
N ALA A 192 -0.14 8.77 7.56
CA ALA A 192 -0.06 10.02 8.32
C ALA A 192 0.84 9.88 9.54
N LEU A 193 1.48 11.00 9.90
CA LEU A 193 2.31 11.14 11.09
C LEU A 193 1.66 12.14 12.04
N GLY A 194 1.83 11.93 13.35
CA GLY A 194 1.33 12.89 14.31
C GLY A 194 1.44 12.44 15.75
N VAL A 195 0.52 12.96 16.57
CA VAL A 195 0.35 12.64 17.97
C VAL A 195 -1.06 12.09 18.16
N LEU A 196 -1.18 10.94 18.82
CA LEU A 196 -2.45 10.30 19.11
C LEU A 196 -3.20 11.07 20.19
N GLY A 197 -4.51 11.17 20.05
CA GLY A 197 -5.43 11.69 21.05
C GLY A 197 -6.75 10.95 21.04
N TYR A 198 -7.68 11.40 21.87
CA TYR A 198 -9.04 10.90 21.89
C TYR A 198 -10.01 12.05 22.10
N ASP A 199 -11.23 11.86 21.63
CA ASP A 199 -12.33 12.80 21.76
C ASP A 199 -13.63 12.05 22.08
N PHE A 200 -14.53 12.68 22.83
CA PHE A 200 -15.77 12.06 23.26
C PHE A 200 -16.90 12.19 22.23
N GLY A 201 -16.84 13.18 21.34
CA GLY A 201 -17.88 13.54 20.37
C GLY A 201 -19.15 14.12 20.97
N SER A 202 -19.61 13.61 22.12
CA SER A 202 -20.84 14.02 22.78
C SER A 202 -20.71 14.08 24.31
N GLU A 203 -21.56 14.87 24.96
CA GLU A 203 -21.64 14.97 26.41
C GLU A 203 -22.05 13.66 27.06
N ALA A 204 -22.96 12.90 26.44
CA ALA A 204 -23.41 11.61 26.96
C ALA A 204 -22.23 10.63 27.08
N ARG A 205 -21.39 10.54 26.05
CA ARG A 205 -20.21 9.68 26.07
C ARG A 205 -19.18 10.14 27.11
N ARG A 206 -18.92 11.44 27.20
CA ARG A 206 -18.04 12.01 28.23
C ARG A 206 -18.53 11.66 29.64
N ASP A 207 -19.83 11.75 29.88
CA ASP A 207 -20.44 11.46 31.17
C ASP A 207 -20.32 9.97 31.54
N SER A 208 -20.49 9.06 30.56
CA SER A 208 -20.25 7.63 30.77
C SER A 208 -18.83 7.34 31.27
N PHE A 209 -17.80 7.91 30.65
CA PHE A 209 -16.42 7.74 31.13
C PHE A 209 -16.22 8.34 32.52
N LYS A 210 -16.84 9.49 32.82
CA LYS A 210 -16.76 10.10 34.16
C LYS A 210 -17.37 9.21 35.25
N GLN A 211 -18.39 8.41 34.92
CA GLN A 211 -19.05 7.50 35.86
C GLN A 211 -18.31 6.17 36.01
N LEU A 212 -17.72 5.65 34.92
CA LEU A 212 -17.08 4.33 34.89
C LEU A 212 -15.62 4.35 35.35
N MET A 213 -14.90 5.43 35.06
CA MET A 213 -13.49 5.54 35.44
C MET A 213 -13.34 5.60 36.96
N PRO A 214 -12.42 4.84 37.56
CA PRO A 214 -12.15 4.91 38.98
C PRO A 214 -11.41 6.21 39.33
N GLY A 215 -11.61 6.70 40.55
CA GLY A 215 -10.72 7.71 41.13
C GLY A 215 -9.34 7.12 41.42
N VAL A 216 -8.30 7.95 41.37
CA VAL A 216 -6.91 7.54 41.64
C VAL A 216 -6.50 8.02 43.02
N SER A 217 -5.92 7.13 43.83
CA SER A 217 -5.40 7.50 45.15
C SER A 217 -3.88 7.72 45.07
N ILE A 218 -3.43 8.96 45.28
CA ILE A 218 -2.01 9.34 45.33
C ILE A 218 -1.70 9.83 46.74
N GLU A 219 -0.76 9.18 47.42
CA GLU A 219 -0.30 9.55 48.78
C GLU A 219 -1.44 9.77 49.80
N GLY A 220 -2.49 8.94 49.74
CA GLY A 220 -3.65 9.04 50.63
C GLY A 220 -4.69 10.10 50.24
N THR A 221 -4.48 10.85 49.15
CA THR A 221 -5.47 11.76 48.57
C THR A 221 -6.17 11.09 47.40
N THR A 222 -7.49 10.99 47.48
CA THR A 222 -8.32 10.46 46.40
C THR A 222 -8.63 11.56 45.39
N ILE A 223 -8.06 11.44 44.20
CA ILE A 223 -8.31 12.30 43.04
C ILE A 223 -9.53 11.73 42.31
N PRO A 224 -10.59 12.52 42.07
CA PRO A 224 -11.75 12.06 41.33
C PRO A 224 -11.37 11.69 39.89
N ALA A 225 -12.12 10.76 39.30
CA ALA A 225 -11.94 10.36 37.93
C ALA A 225 -12.02 11.57 36.98
N ASN A 226 -10.97 11.75 36.18
CA ASN A 226 -10.89 12.81 35.19
C ASN A 226 -10.69 12.21 33.79
N PRO A 227 -11.76 12.10 32.98
CA PRO A 227 -11.66 11.58 31.62
C PRO A 227 -10.77 12.40 30.67
N TYR A 228 -10.44 13.66 31.01
CA TYR A 228 -9.52 14.49 30.23
C TYR A 228 -8.04 14.25 30.58
N ASP A 229 -7.78 13.56 31.70
CA ASP A 229 -6.42 13.15 32.05
C ASP A 229 -6.06 11.88 31.28
N ALA A 230 -5.19 12.02 30.28
CA ALA A 230 -4.74 10.91 29.46
C ALA A 230 -4.08 9.78 30.27
N ARG A 231 -3.48 10.08 31.44
CA ARG A 231 -2.90 9.06 32.32
C ARG A 231 -3.97 8.13 32.86
N GLN A 232 -5.01 8.72 33.46
CA GLN A 232 -6.15 7.96 33.97
C GLN A 232 -6.90 7.22 32.87
N MET A 233 -7.04 7.84 31.69
CA MET A 233 -7.70 7.21 30.54
C MET A 233 -6.92 5.97 30.06
N VAL A 234 -5.61 6.09 29.88
CA VAL A 234 -4.76 4.98 29.46
C VAL A 234 -4.82 3.81 30.45
N ASP A 235 -4.73 4.10 31.76
CA ASP A 235 -4.82 3.08 32.80
C ASP A 235 -6.19 2.38 32.77
N TYR A 236 -7.27 3.15 32.65
CA TYR A 236 -8.63 2.60 32.55
C TYR A 236 -8.81 1.70 31.32
N LEU A 237 -8.33 2.14 30.16
CA LEU A 237 -8.40 1.38 28.91
C LEU A 237 -7.48 0.15 28.90
N GLY A 238 -6.39 0.16 29.68
CA GLY A 238 -5.52 -1.00 29.85
C GLY A 238 -6.25 -2.17 30.50
N GLU A 239 -7.09 -1.88 31.49
CA GLU A 239 -7.93 -2.87 32.17
C GLU A 239 -9.25 -3.13 31.43
N ASN A 240 -9.76 -2.16 30.66
CA ASN A 240 -11.08 -2.19 30.02
C ASN A 240 -11.00 -1.86 28.52
N LEU A 241 -10.18 -2.60 27.77
CA LEU A 241 -9.96 -2.34 26.35
C LEU A 241 -11.23 -2.21 25.47
N PRO A 242 -12.35 -2.94 25.70
CA PRO A 242 -13.56 -2.77 24.89
C PRO A 242 -14.11 -1.33 24.87
N GLU A 243 -13.88 -0.55 25.93
CA GLU A 243 -14.30 0.85 26.02
C GLU A 243 -13.52 1.77 25.07
N ALA A 244 -12.36 1.34 24.58
CA ALA A 244 -11.59 2.07 23.57
C ALA A 244 -12.40 2.32 22.30
N LYS A 245 -13.35 1.44 21.96
CA LYS A 245 -14.24 1.59 20.81
C LYS A 245 -15.23 2.74 20.98
N ALA A 246 -15.56 3.13 22.21
CA ALA A 246 -16.46 4.24 22.44
C ALA A 246 -15.81 5.58 22.06
N LEU A 247 -14.50 5.74 22.26
CA LEU A 247 -13.77 6.97 21.97
C LEU A 247 -13.60 7.22 20.48
N ILE A 248 -13.60 8.50 20.10
CA ILE A 248 -13.10 8.92 18.79
C ILE A 248 -11.59 9.07 18.93
N TRP A 249 -10.81 8.14 18.40
CA TRP A 249 -9.35 8.28 18.36
C TRP A 249 -8.98 9.32 17.33
N THR A 250 -8.12 10.27 17.69
CA THR A 250 -7.71 11.35 16.78
C THR A 250 -6.22 11.26 16.49
N LEU A 251 -5.85 11.49 15.23
CA LEU A 251 -4.48 11.81 14.88
C LEU A 251 -4.34 13.31 14.76
N ASN A 252 -3.44 13.88 15.55
CA ASN A 252 -3.22 15.31 15.61
C ASN A 252 -1.90 15.66 14.94
N LEU A 253 -1.92 16.62 14.02
CA LEU A 253 -0.71 17.27 13.56
C LEU A 253 -0.47 18.47 14.49
N GLU A 254 0.50 18.33 15.38
CA GLU A 254 0.70 19.24 16.51
C GLU A 254 -0.53 19.28 17.41
N LEU A 255 -1.23 20.40 17.46
CA LEU A 255 -2.43 20.60 18.28
C LEU A 255 -3.73 20.53 17.45
N THR A 256 -3.63 20.21 16.15
CA THR A 256 -4.78 20.20 15.24
C THR A 256 -5.17 18.76 14.89
N PRO A 257 -6.38 18.31 15.24
CA PRO A 257 -6.91 17.05 14.76
C PRO A 257 -7.02 17.06 13.23
N ILE A 258 -6.35 16.12 12.57
CA ILE A 258 -6.37 15.98 11.10
C ILE A 258 -7.18 14.76 10.64
N TYR A 259 -7.23 13.70 11.46
CA TYR A 259 -8.00 12.49 11.17
C TYR A 259 -8.65 11.93 12.43
N ALA A 260 -9.81 11.30 12.26
CA ALA A 260 -10.34 10.34 13.21
C ALA A 260 -9.94 8.92 12.76
N ILE A 261 -9.46 8.12 13.70
CA ILE A 261 -9.00 6.75 13.48
C ILE A 261 -10.12 5.80 13.87
N GLU A 262 -10.52 4.93 12.93
CA GLU A 262 -11.51 3.90 13.16
C GLU A 262 -10.95 2.50 12.83
N PRO A 263 -10.60 1.71 13.85
CA PRO A 263 -10.27 0.30 13.65
C PRO A 263 -11.46 -0.51 13.17
N VAL A 264 -11.28 -1.27 12.09
CA VAL A 264 -12.33 -2.09 11.46
C VAL A 264 -11.87 -3.52 11.20
N GLY A 265 -12.81 -4.43 10.97
CA GLY A 265 -12.53 -5.83 10.67
C GLY A 265 -12.12 -6.67 11.88
N GLY A 266 -11.63 -7.89 11.61
CA GLY A 266 -11.33 -8.90 12.62
C GLY A 266 -10.18 -8.55 13.58
N PHE A 267 -9.27 -7.66 13.16
CA PHE A 267 -8.13 -7.21 13.95
C PHE A 267 -8.39 -5.90 14.71
N SER A 268 -9.64 -5.40 14.72
CA SER A 268 -9.97 -4.11 15.35
C SER A 268 -9.57 -4.03 16.83
N ARG A 269 -9.74 -5.13 17.59
CA ARG A 269 -9.29 -5.20 18.99
C ARG A 269 -7.79 -4.99 19.13
N ASP A 270 -6.99 -5.66 18.31
CA ASP A 270 -5.52 -5.58 18.36
C ASP A 270 -5.04 -4.17 17.98
N VAL A 271 -5.73 -3.52 17.05
CA VAL A 271 -5.45 -2.12 16.71
C VAL A 271 -5.78 -1.19 17.88
N TYR A 272 -6.91 -1.37 18.57
CA TYR A 272 -7.21 -0.59 19.78
C TYR A 272 -6.17 -0.81 20.89
N GLU A 273 -5.67 -2.03 21.05
CA GLU A 273 -4.57 -2.33 21.99
C GLU A 273 -3.30 -1.56 21.62
N VAL A 274 -2.92 -1.56 20.34
CA VAL A 274 -1.77 -0.77 19.86
C VAL A 274 -2.00 0.72 20.07
N LEU A 275 -3.18 1.27 19.77
CA LEU A 275 -3.50 2.68 19.98
C LEU A 275 -3.41 3.06 21.47
N GLN A 276 -3.93 2.22 22.36
CA GLN A 276 -3.80 2.41 23.81
C GLN A 276 -2.33 2.40 24.25
N GLY A 277 -1.53 1.44 23.75
CA GLY A 277 -0.10 1.37 24.05
C GLY A 277 0.70 2.56 23.53
N LEU A 278 0.36 3.06 22.32
CA LEU A 278 0.97 4.27 21.77
C LEU A 278 0.60 5.51 22.58
N LEU A 279 -0.65 5.64 23.01
CA LEU A 279 -1.07 6.74 23.90
C LEU A 279 -0.37 6.65 25.25
N SER A 280 -0.21 5.45 25.80
CA SER A 280 0.56 5.18 27.02
C SER A 280 2.02 5.61 26.90
N GLY A 281 2.64 5.37 25.75
CA GLY A 281 3.99 5.85 25.45
C GLY A 281 4.08 7.37 25.38
N GLN A 282 3.06 8.06 24.86
CA GLN A 282 3.05 9.52 24.72
C GLN A 282 2.92 10.28 26.05
N ILE A 283 2.37 9.65 27.09
CA ILE A 283 2.19 10.26 28.42
C ILE A 283 3.37 10.04 29.36
N GLN A 284 4.36 9.23 28.95
CA GLN A 284 5.61 9.04 29.68
C GLN A 284 6.39 10.35 29.77
N GLU A 285 7.30 10.43 30.72
CA GLU A 285 8.21 11.58 30.83
C GLU A 285 9.12 11.68 29.60
N GLU A 286 9.42 12.91 29.15
CA GLU A 286 10.19 13.15 27.92
C GLU A 286 11.57 12.49 27.91
N ASN A 287 12.16 12.24 29.09
CA ASN A 287 13.47 11.58 29.24
C ASN A 287 13.36 10.04 29.32
N SER A 288 12.16 9.49 29.37
CA SER A 288 11.94 8.04 29.46
C SER A 288 12.35 7.36 28.15
N PRO A 289 12.96 6.16 28.19
CA PRO A 289 13.18 5.36 26.99
C PRO A 289 11.85 4.90 26.35
N GLU A 290 10.77 4.83 27.13
CA GLU A 290 9.43 4.44 26.66
C GLU A 290 8.63 5.61 26.07
N PHE A 291 9.16 6.84 26.11
CA PHE A 291 8.49 8.01 25.58
C PHE A 291 8.30 7.93 24.07
N VAL A 292 7.05 7.90 23.65
CA VAL A 292 6.65 7.96 22.24
C VAL A 292 6.41 9.41 21.88
N GLN A 293 7.28 9.96 21.04
CA GLN A 293 7.17 11.36 20.64
C GLN A 293 6.15 11.54 19.50
N ARG A 294 6.08 10.59 18.57
CA ARG A 294 5.23 10.62 17.37
C ARG A 294 4.76 9.21 17.02
N VAL A 295 3.68 9.14 16.25
CA VAL A 295 3.15 7.87 15.72
C VAL A 295 3.03 7.91 14.21
N SER A 296 3.18 6.76 13.56
CA SER A 296 2.80 6.55 12.16
C SER A 296 1.52 5.75 12.07
N ILE A 297 0.57 6.22 11.27
CA ILE A 297 -0.75 5.62 11.12
C ILE A 297 -1.06 5.44 9.61
N PRO A 298 -0.90 4.21 9.07
CA PRO A 298 -1.48 3.86 7.78
C PRO A 298 -2.98 3.63 7.91
N GLY A 299 -3.72 3.99 6.88
CA GLY A 299 -5.17 3.75 6.83
C GLY A 299 -5.77 4.04 5.46
N VAL A 300 -7.10 3.89 5.38
CA VAL A 300 -7.87 4.16 4.16
C VAL A 300 -8.93 5.21 4.45
N LEU A 301 -8.96 6.29 3.65
CA LEU A 301 -10.02 7.28 3.73
C LEU A 301 -11.33 6.71 3.23
N THR A 302 -12.35 6.83 4.07
CA THR A 302 -13.67 6.28 3.84
C THR A 302 -14.61 7.24 3.11
N GLY A 303 -14.23 8.51 3.00
CA GLY A 303 -15.14 9.61 2.63
C GLY A 303 -16.10 10.03 3.75
N ARG A 304 -16.12 9.30 4.88
CA ARG A 304 -16.88 9.70 6.07
C ARG A 304 -16.11 10.73 6.87
N SER A 305 -16.86 11.52 7.63
CA SER A 305 -16.32 12.49 8.59
C SER A 305 -17.04 12.36 9.92
N VAL A 306 -16.37 12.68 11.01
CA VAL A 306 -16.95 12.72 12.35
C VAL A 306 -16.81 14.12 12.92
N LYS A 307 -17.83 14.56 13.66
CA LYS A 307 -17.81 15.80 14.43
C LYS A 307 -17.23 15.52 15.81
N LEU A 308 -16.14 16.20 16.14
CA LEU A 308 -15.50 16.17 17.46
C LEU A 308 -16.32 16.96 18.48
N PHE A 309 -16.02 16.79 19.76
CA PHE A 309 -16.66 17.49 20.87
C PHE A 309 -16.53 19.03 20.73
N SER A 310 -15.41 19.49 20.18
CA SER A 310 -15.17 20.92 19.85
C SER A 310 -16.10 21.48 18.77
N GLY A 311 -16.76 20.60 18.02
CA GLY A 311 -17.55 20.93 16.84
C GLY A 311 -16.77 20.88 15.52
N GLN A 312 -15.44 20.71 15.56
CA GLN A 312 -14.62 20.48 14.38
C GLN A 312 -15.03 19.18 13.68
N VAL A 313 -15.08 19.18 12.35
CA VAL A 313 -15.36 17.99 11.54
C VAL A 313 -14.06 17.51 10.89
N VAL A 314 -13.71 16.25 11.13
CA VAL A 314 -12.49 15.63 10.61
C VAL A 314 -12.81 14.37 9.80
N PRO A 315 -12.05 14.07 8.73
CA PRO A 315 -12.22 12.85 7.96
C PRO A 315 -11.84 11.59 8.76
N VAL A 316 -12.50 10.48 8.47
CA VAL A 316 -12.27 9.18 9.11
C VAL A 316 -11.36 8.30 8.24
N ILE A 317 -10.27 7.82 8.85
CA ILE A 317 -9.40 6.79 8.30
C ILE A 317 -9.70 5.44 8.95
N GLU A 318 -9.90 4.42 8.12
CA GLU A 318 -10.09 3.05 8.55
C GLU A 318 -8.75 2.31 8.64
N ILE A 319 -8.57 1.56 9.73
CA ILE A 319 -7.39 0.72 9.95
C ILE A 319 -7.85 -0.72 10.10
N ASN A 320 -7.33 -1.61 9.26
CA ASN A 320 -7.74 -3.01 9.21
C ASN A 320 -6.75 -3.99 9.85
N ASN A 321 -5.54 -3.55 10.19
CA ASN A 321 -4.49 -4.37 10.78
C ASN A 321 -3.47 -3.51 11.55
N THR A 322 -2.60 -4.15 12.32
CA THR A 322 -1.62 -3.47 13.18
C THR A 322 -0.30 -3.09 12.49
N ARG A 323 -0.07 -3.50 11.25
CA ARG A 323 1.19 -3.27 10.54
C ARG A 323 1.32 -1.80 10.16
N GLY A 324 2.54 -1.27 10.29
CA GLY A 324 2.85 0.13 10.02
C GLY A 324 2.43 1.10 11.14
N LEU A 325 1.74 0.62 12.19
CA LEU A 325 1.51 1.37 13.42
C LEU A 325 2.79 1.36 14.25
N TYR A 326 3.54 2.47 14.24
CA TYR A 326 4.79 2.59 15.00
C TYR A 326 4.76 3.80 15.91
N GLY A 327 5.33 3.65 17.10
CA GLY A 327 5.65 4.75 18.02
C GLY A 327 7.13 5.09 17.95
N TRP A 328 7.46 6.36 17.72
CA TRP A 328 8.83 6.82 17.59
C TRP A 328 9.40 7.18 18.96
N LYS A 329 10.28 6.32 19.46
CA LYS A 329 10.99 6.49 20.73
C LYS A 329 12.38 7.07 20.49
N VAL A 330 12.47 8.39 20.34
CA VAL A 330 13.72 9.09 19.96
C VAL A 330 14.86 8.76 20.91
N ASN A 331 14.60 8.76 22.23
CA ASN A 331 15.62 8.49 23.24
C ASN A 331 16.23 7.09 23.08
N SER A 332 15.40 6.08 22.84
CA SER A 332 15.84 4.70 22.63
C SER A 332 16.67 4.57 21.35
N LEU A 333 16.22 5.18 20.26
CA LEU A 333 16.92 5.16 18.97
C LEU A 333 18.27 5.87 19.03
N VAL A 334 18.33 7.02 19.71
CA VAL A 334 19.58 7.77 19.86
C VAL A 334 20.59 6.98 20.72
N SER A 335 20.14 6.34 21.80
CA SER A 335 21.01 5.47 22.60
C SER A 335 21.53 4.28 21.79
N ALA A 336 20.65 3.57 21.06
CA ALA A 336 21.06 2.45 20.20
C ALA A 336 22.01 2.88 19.05
N ALA A 337 21.84 4.09 18.53
CA ALA A 337 22.73 4.66 17.52
C ALA A 337 24.11 4.99 18.10
N ILE A 338 24.19 5.56 19.31
CA ILE A 338 25.46 5.84 19.99
C ILE A 338 26.21 4.54 20.27
N GLU A 339 25.53 3.51 20.77
CA GLU A 339 26.10 2.18 21.02
C GLU A 339 26.73 1.56 19.76
N SER A 340 26.17 1.83 18.58
CA SER A 340 26.73 1.34 17.31
C SER A 340 28.01 2.05 16.87
N VAL A 341 28.32 3.23 17.43
CA VAL A 341 29.50 4.06 17.11
C VAL A 341 30.57 4.01 18.22
N GLN A 342 30.27 3.34 19.34
CA GLN A 342 31.09 3.30 20.58
C GLN A 342 32.50 2.71 20.43
N SER A 343 32.90 2.21 19.27
CA SER A 343 34.28 1.74 19.09
C SER A 343 35.35 2.84 19.12
N GLU A 344 35.00 4.14 19.05
CA GLU A 344 36.00 5.23 18.90
C GLU A 344 35.72 6.57 19.61
N ALA A 345 34.63 6.75 20.37
CA ALA A 345 34.22 8.06 20.90
C ALA A 345 34.35 8.18 22.44
N GLY A 346 34.78 9.35 22.95
CA GLY A 346 34.75 9.68 24.39
C GLY A 346 33.47 10.41 24.81
N ASP A 347 33.19 10.50 26.11
CA ASP A 347 31.92 11.01 26.69
C ASP A 347 31.43 12.35 26.10
N ALA A 348 32.33 13.32 25.88
CA ALA A 348 31.97 14.63 25.31
C ALA A 348 31.49 14.54 23.84
N GLN A 349 31.95 13.54 23.11
CA GLN A 349 31.56 13.27 21.73
C GLN A 349 30.23 12.51 21.67
N GLU A 350 29.92 11.67 22.66
CA GLU A 350 28.60 11.04 22.78
C GLU A 350 27.48 12.08 22.97
N ASP A 351 27.69 13.08 23.84
CA ASP A 351 26.73 14.16 24.04
C ASP A 351 26.49 15.00 22.78
N ALA A 352 27.55 15.25 22.01
CA ALA A 352 27.45 15.96 20.73
C ALA A 352 26.65 15.13 19.71
N ILE A 353 26.97 13.84 19.57
CA ILE A 353 26.25 12.91 18.68
C ILE A 353 24.78 12.81 19.08
N ARG A 354 24.49 12.70 20.38
CA ARG A 354 23.12 12.67 20.94
C ARG A 354 22.31 13.88 20.50
N ARG A 355 22.88 15.09 20.64
CA ARG A 355 22.23 16.34 20.25
C ARG A 355 22.02 16.43 18.74
N THR A 356 23.04 16.11 17.95
CA THR A 356 22.96 16.19 16.48
C THR A 356 21.97 15.18 15.91
N LEU A 357 21.96 13.95 16.41
CA LEU A 357 21.02 12.93 15.97
C LEU A 357 19.58 13.26 16.40
N SER A 358 19.38 13.76 17.62
CA SER A 358 18.06 14.24 18.07
C SER A 358 17.56 15.42 17.22
N SER A 359 18.45 16.36 16.88
CA SER A 359 18.13 17.50 16.00
C SER A 359 17.77 17.03 14.59
N PHE A 360 18.53 16.08 14.04
CA PHE A 360 18.27 15.46 12.74
C PHE A 360 16.90 14.78 12.69
N LEU A 361 16.59 13.92 13.67
CA LEU A 361 15.33 13.18 13.73
C LEU A 361 14.12 14.12 13.89
N ASN A 362 14.26 15.16 14.72
CA ASN A 362 13.24 16.20 14.83
C ASN A 362 13.07 16.96 13.50
N ARG A 363 14.17 17.38 12.87
CA ARG A 363 14.11 18.12 11.60
C ARG A 363 13.46 17.30 10.48
N ILE A 364 13.76 16.01 10.39
CA ILE A 364 13.08 15.10 9.44
C ILE A 364 11.57 15.13 9.63
N TYR A 365 11.09 15.06 10.87
CA TYR A 365 9.66 15.14 11.14
C TYR A 365 9.07 16.48 10.68
N TYR A 366 9.67 17.61 11.07
CA TYR A 366 9.11 18.93 10.76
C TYR A 366 9.17 19.29 9.27
N ASP A 367 10.23 18.87 8.58
CA ASP A 367 10.44 19.15 7.15
C ASP A 367 9.52 18.30 6.26
N LEU A 368 9.18 17.07 6.68
CA LEU A 368 8.46 16.11 5.84
C LEU A 368 6.99 15.89 6.21
N ARG A 369 6.56 16.26 7.42
CA ARG A 369 5.18 16.03 7.84
C ARG A 369 4.17 16.69 6.92
N ASN A 370 3.14 15.95 6.56
CA ASN A 370 2.05 16.41 5.71
C ASN A 370 0.80 15.54 5.99
N LEU A 371 -0.30 15.79 5.28
CA LEU A 371 -1.56 15.06 5.47
C LEU A 371 -1.49 13.59 5.04
N GLY A 372 -0.51 13.20 4.23
CA GLY A 372 -0.29 11.81 3.86
C GLY A 372 -1.31 11.26 2.87
N THR A 373 -1.97 12.11 2.07
CA THR A 373 -3.05 11.68 1.16
C THR A 373 -2.57 11.41 -0.26
N THR A 374 -1.73 12.29 -0.81
CA THR A 374 -1.12 12.07 -2.14
C THR A 374 -0.01 11.04 -2.06
N SER A 375 0.36 10.42 -3.18
CA SER A 375 1.46 9.44 -3.19
C SER A 375 2.79 10.06 -2.76
N GLN A 376 3.07 11.29 -3.20
CA GLN A 376 4.25 12.03 -2.76
C GLN A 376 4.24 12.29 -1.25
N ASP A 377 3.09 12.70 -0.71
CA ASP A 377 2.88 12.94 0.71
C ASP A 377 3.09 11.67 1.55
N ARG A 378 2.52 10.54 1.10
CA ARG A 378 2.75 9.22 1.71
C ARG A 378 4.22 8.85 1.67
N ALA A 379 4.91 9.07 0.55
CA ALA A 379 6.33 8.78 0.42
C ALA A 379 7.18 9.63 1.37
N LEU A 380 6.86 10.92 1.53
CA LEU A 380 7.52 11.83 2.49
C LEU A 380 7.31 11.39 3.95
N ASN A 381 6.07 11.07 4.33
CA ASN A 381 5.74 10.62 5.67
C ASN A 381 6.38 9.25 5.97
N PHE A 382 6.32 8.30 5.02
CA PHE A 382 6.95 6.99 5.16
C PHE A 382 8.48 7.10 5.21
N ALA A 383 9.08 8.00 4.43
CA ALA A 383 10.51 8.27 4.48
C ALA A 383 10.97 8.75 5.85
N SER A 384 10.14 9.53 6.55
CA SER A 384 10.41 9.88 7.94
C SER A 384 10.45 8.63 8.81
N THR A 385 9.43 7.75 8.74
CA THR A 385 9.44 6.48 9.48
C THR A 385 10.67 5.64 9.14
N ASN A 386 11.01 5.50 7.87
CA ASN A 386 12.17 4.74 7.43
C ASN A 386 13.48 5.35 7.93
N ALA A 387 13.60 6.67 7.94
CA ALA A 387 14.77 7.35 8.49
C ALA A 387 14.94 7.13 10.00
N PHE A 388 13.82 7.07 10.73
CA PHE A 388 13.81 6.67 12.14
C PHE A 388 14.26 5.22 12.33
N GLN A 389 13.79 4.29 11.50
CA GLN A 389 14.21 2.88 11.57
C GLN A 389 15.68 2.68 11.14
N ALA A 390 16.17 3.49 10.20
CA ALA A 390 17.55 3.47 9.72
C ALA A 390 18.48 4.43 10.48
N ALA A 391 18.11 4.88 11.69
CA ALA A 391 18.88 5.86 12.47
C ALA A 391 20.36 5.45 12.66
N GLN A 392 20.64 4.15 12.84
CA GLN A 392 21.99 3.60 12.96
C GLN A 392 22.85 3.86 11.70
N THR A 393 22.27 3.82 10.50
CA THR A 393 22.99 4.11 9.25
C THR A 393 23.47 5.57 9.20
N PHE A 394 22.69 6.49 9.77
CA PHE A 394 23.07 7.91 9.81
C PHE A 394 23.99 8.24 10.98
N ALA A 395 23.99 7.43 12.04
CA ALA A 395 24.84 7.62 13.22
C ALA A 395 26.32 7.73 12.86
N GLN A 396 26.81 6.90 11.92
CA GLN A 396 28.18 6.97 11.43
C GLN A 396 28.48 8.29 10.68
N ALA A 397 27.52 8.81 9.92
CA ALA A 397 27.70 10.09 9.22
C ALA A 397 27.76 11.25 10.22
N VAL A 398 26.84 11.26 11.17
CA VAL A 398 26.76 12.25 12.25
C VAL A 398 28.01 12.21 13.12
N GLY A 399 28.47 11.01 13.52
CA GLY A 399 29.70 10.82 14.28
C GLY A 399 30.96 11.27 13.54
N ALA A 400 30.94 11.27 12.21
CA ALA A 400 32.02 11.79 11.36
C ALA A 400 31.94 13.30 11.10
N GLY A 401 31.03 14.03 11.79
CA GLY A 401 30.88 15.48 11.71
C GLY A 401 29.96 15.97 10.58
N TYR A 402 29.16 15.09 9.96
CA TYR A 402 28.20 15.51 8.94
C TYR A 402 26.86 15.95 9.51
N GLU A 403 26.27 16.99 8.93
CA GLU A 403 24.92 17.47 9.21
C GLU A 403 24.00 17.37 7.98
N LEU A 404 22.69 17.34 8.21
CA LEU A 404 21.68 17.29 7.14
C LEU A 404 21.60 18.64 6.41
N ASP A 405 21.85 18.61 5.10
CA ASP A 405 21.73 19.75 4.17
C ASP A 405 20.26 19.87 3.72
N SER A 406 19.79 18.85 3.00
CA SER A 406 18.50 18.87 2.28
C SER A 406 17.91 17.47 2.16
N ILE A 407 16.57 17.42 2.09
CA ILE A 407 15.79 16.23 1.77
C ILE A 407 15.10 16.48 0.43
N THR A 408 15.24 15.57 -0.52
CA THR A 408 14.58 15.66 -1.83
C THR A 408 13.89 14.36 -2.16
N VAL A 409 12.70 14.46 -2.75
CA VAL A 409 11.86 13.31 -3.12
C VAL A 409 11.47 13.44 -4.59
N GLU A 410 11.72 12.39 -5.37
CA GLU A 410 11.44 12.32 -6.80
C GLU A 410 10.82 10.97 -7.17
N LYS A 411 10.02 10.92 -8.24
CA LYS A 411 9.45 9.65 -8.71
C LYS A 411 10.57 8.72 -9.19
N SER A 412 10.58 7.50 -8.72
CA SER A 412 11.64 6.54 -9.01
C SER A 412 11.47 5.94 -10.41
N PRO A 413 12.54 5.87 -11.23
CA PRO A 413 12.52 5.12 -12.47
C PRO A 413 12.65 3.59 -12.25
N PHE A 414 12.95 3.15 -11.01
CA PHE A 414 13.21 1.76 -10.66
C PHE A 414 12.01 1.11 -9.97
N CYS A 415 10.89 1.03 -10.68
CA CYS A 415 9.64 0.48 -10.16
C CYS A 415 9.15 -0.72 -10.96
N ARG A 416 8.40 -1.60 -10.30
CA ARG A 416 7.53 -2.54 -11.00
C ARG A 416 6.39 -1.77 -11.64
N LEU A 417 5.76 -2.39 -12.63
CA LEU A 417 4.80 -1.74 -13.51
C LEU A 417 3.54 -1.20 -12.78
N ASP A 418 3.17 -1.83 -11.67
CA ASP A 418 2.01 -1.47 -10.84
C ASP A 418 2.42 -0.87 -9.47
N SER A 419 3.69 -0.50 -9.31
CA SER A 419 4.23 0.15 -8.11
C SER A 419 4.18 1.67 -8.23
N ASP A 420 4.09 2.35 -7.10
CA ASP A 420 4.19 3.80 -7.01
C ASP A 420 5.40 4.13 -6.16
N CYS A 421 6.59 4.07 -6.75
CA CYS A 421 7.83 4.29 -6.01
C CYS A 421 8.46 5.66 -6.18
N TRP A 422 9.06 6.09 -5.08
CA TRP A 422 9.67 7.38 -4.87
C TRP A 422 11.08 7.21 -4.33
N ASP A 423 12.04 7.88 -4.97
CA ASP A 423 13.41 7.96 -4.50
C ASP A 423 13.52 9.13 -3.51
N VAL A 424 13.92 8.82 -2.28
CA VAL A 424 14.19 9.82 -1.25
C VAL A 424 15.68 9.93 -1.04
N LYS A 425 16.20 11.16 -1.20
CA LYS A 425 17.62 11.47 -1.08
C LYS A 425 17.84 12.38 0.12
N LEU A 426 18.61 11.89 1.09
CA LEU A 426 19.09 12.64 2.24
C LEU A 426 20.52 13.08 1.96
N LYS A 427 20.75 14.39 1.86
CA LYS A 427 22.05 14.98 1.56
C LYS A 427 22.68 15.52 2.83
N PHE A 428 23.90 15.11 3.10
CA PHE A 428 24.69 15.50 4.26
C PHE A 428 25.93 16.28 3.84
N PHE A 429 26.30 17.29 4.62
CA PHE A 429 27.50 18.12 4.39
C PHE A 429 28.28 18.29 5.69
N ASP A 430 29.54 18.69 5.57
CA ASP A 430 30.42 18.99 6.71
C ASP A 430 30.42 20.52 6.92
N PRO A 431 29.91 21.04 8.05
CA PRO A 431 29.84 22.47 8.29
C PRO A 431 31.21 23.11 8.58
N GLU A 432 32.18 22.33 9.07
CA GLU A 432 33.54 22.82 9.37
C GLU A 432 34.45 22.79 8.15
N ASN A 433 34.19 21.88 7.20
CA ASN A 433 34.98 21.73 5.98
C ASN A 433 34.11 21.71 4.71
N SER A 434 33.90 22.90 4.14
CA SER A 434 33.14 23.09 2.90
C SER A 434 33.74 22.40 1.65
N ARG A 435 35.00 21.97 1.70
CA ARG A 435 35.66 21.23 0.60
C ARG A 435 35.46 19.72 0.69
N ARG A 436 34.96 19.21 1.82
CA ARG A 436 34.69 17.78 1.99
C ARG A 436 33.50 17.37 1.12
N ALA A 437 33.59 16.21 0.48
CA ALA A 437 32.53 15.69 -0.35
C ALA A 437 31.24 15.45 0.47
N LYS A 438 30.11 15.87 -0.08
CA LYS A 438 28.78 15.64 0.49
C LYS A 438 28.43 14.15 0.39
N LYS A 439 27.76 13.61 1.42
CA LYS A 439 27.24 12.24 1.41
C LYS A 439 25.76 12.25 1.04
N ILE A 440 25.34 11.35 0.16
CA ILE A 440 23.93 11.21 -0.23
C ILE A 440 23.50 9.79 0.09
N TYR A 441 22.47 9.67 0.93
CA TYR A 441 21.76 8.42 1.15
C TYR A 441 20.51 8.43 0.30
N ARG A 442 20.32 7.39 -0.50
CA ARG A 442 19.12 7.22 -1.33
C ARG A 442 18.47 5.89 -0.99
N PHE A 443 17.17 5.94 -0.74
CA PHE A 443 16.33 4.75 -0.65
C PHE A 443 15.06 4.96 -1.48
N THR A 444 14.53 3.86 -2.00
CA THR A 444 13.33 3.84 -2.84
C THR A 444 12.18 3.25 -2.02
N ILE A 445 11.05 3.93 -2.00
CA ILE A 445 9.85 3.55 -1.25
C ILE A 445 8.73 3.34 -2.24
N ASP A 446 8.07 2.19 -2.21
CA ASP A 446 6.79 1.95 -2.88
C ASP A 446 5.64 2.34 -1.95
N VAL A 447 4.71 3.16 -2.43
CA VAL A 447 3.53 3.64 -1.67
C VAL A 447 2.22 3.24 -2.34
N SER A 448 2.27 2.19 -3.17
CA SER A 448 1.08 1.62 -3.83
C SER A 448 0.15 0.85 -2.89
N ASP A 449 0.61 0.47 -1.69
CA ASP A 449 -0.14 -0.28 -0.68
C ASP A 449 -0.26 0.37 0.70
#